data_AF-A0A218QJC9-F1
#
_entry.id   AF-A0A218QJC9-F1
#
_cell.length_a   1.000
_cell.length_b   1.000
_cell.length_c   1.000
_cell.angle_alpha   90.00
_cell.angle_beta   90.00
_cell.angle_gamma   90.00
#
_symmetry.space_group_name_H-M   'P 1'
#
loop_
_entity.id
_entity.type
_entity.pdbx_description
1 polymer ?
#
loop_
_entity_poly.entity_id
_entity_poly.type
_entity_poly.pdbx_seq_one_letter_code
_entity_poly.pdbx_strand_id
1 'polypeptide(L)'
;MELLLTTYDSALFNKIGFYVGQAIIAIQDKQPELLLEKYRSVPWSSRHQSSLTAKLTEILRPSDDWDTLIKKLQGFLKVLLIPESFNSPILIKLIEEIRLLNPAKLELNGSSSLNTVTNGSLAQTKIAVLLLDAENLQINAETEQFLTTVCTYPIQVKIAFANWRSMGKLDVEFHQRGYDLIHVPAGKDHADGKMIAFGSSIHEHYPKAKEVLVCSSDTVMTNLCNHLQQNGLTVYQVSKQGNNITVSNSKKGNKHTHSLFKPPSIEELNAQIKNIIISEEKRTSNQWFQLSQIAQIYYKKYNFNISEVVSYSLPGKTTKDIFLDKSEFVFHQLPEDKELYVALFKIPQLNKAVSNDSVDKKQINTKTDLEQSLVAIINALADKHPTGYIPIETLSANFNKQYGQGITDIFKKLELSVKYTTFLKSCDSFELQKKDDRWHVALR
;
A
#
# COMPACT_ATOMS: atom_id res chain seq x y z
N MET A 1 -42.22 33.47 0.99
CA MET A 1 -41.05 32.98 0.24
C MET A 1 -40.61 31.71 0.96
N GLU A 2 -41.14 30.56 0.51
CA GLU A 2 -40.95 29.26 1.17
C GLU A 2 -39.46 28.87 1.13
N LEU A 3 -38.85 28.72 2.31
CA LEU A 3 -37.59 28.02 2.45
C LEU A 3 -37.87 26.54 2.17
N LEU A 4 -37.53 26.08 0.96
CA LEU A 4 -37.44 24.66 0.62
C LEU A 4 -36.44 23.99 1.58
N LEU A 5 -36.97 23.39 2.64
CA LEU A 5 -36.26 22.48 3.53
C LEU A 5 -35.82 21.28 2.68
N THR A 6 -34.55 21.25 2.29
CA THR A 6 -33.98 20.06 1.66
C THR A 6 -33.94 18.94 2.70
N THR A 7 -34.56 17.81 2.39
CA THR A 7 -34.72 16.63 3.27
C THR A 7 -33.38 16.00 3.69
N TYR A 8 -32.30 16.31 2.98
CA TYR A 8 -30.95 15.78 3.20
C TYR A 8 -29.94 16.92 3.27
N ASP A 9 -28.93 16.79 4.14
CA ASP A 9 -27.91 17.82 4.34
C ASP A 9 -26.82 17.81 3.25
N SER A 10 -26.06 18.90 3.14
CA SER A 10 -24.96 19.04 2.19
C SER A 10 -23.81 18.06 2.46
N ALA A 11 -23.64 17.63 3.71
CA ALA A 11 -22.62 16.67 4.11
C ALA A 11 -22.88 15.28 3.50
N LEU A 12 -24.14 14.84 3.46
CA LEU A 12 -24.56 13.59 2.83
C LEU A 12 -24.30 13.61 1.33
N PHE A 13 -24.64 14.69 0.63
CA PHE A 13 -24.38 14.81 -0.80
C PHE A 13 -22.88 14.86 -1.12
N ASN A 14 -22.07 15.53 -0.31
CA ASN A 14 -20.61 15.51 -0.43
C ASN A 14 -20.04 14.10 -0.24
N LYS A 15 -20.57 13.34 0.74
CA LYS A 15 -20.15 11.96 0.99
C LYS A 15 -20.52 11.02 -0.15
N ILE A 16 -21.72 11.16 -0.72
CA ILE A 16 -22.15 10.44 -1.92
C ILE A 16 -21.25 10.80 -3.10
N GLY A 17 -20.98 12.09 -3.32
CA GLY A 17 -20.08 12.56 -4.38
C GLY A 17 -18.66 12.01 -4.26
N PHE A 18 -18.14 11.92 -3.04
CA PHE A 18 -16.84 11.31 -2.76
C PHE A 18 -16.83 9.82 -3.15
N TYR A 19 -17.80 9.02 -2.69
CA TYR A 19 -17.86 7.60 -3.02
C TYR A 19 -18.01 7.35 -4.53
N VAL A 20 -18.86 8.14 -5.21
CA VAL A 20 -19.02 8.06 -6.66
C VAL A 20 -17.71 8.41 -7.38
N GLY A 21 -17.00 9.45 -6.93
CA GLY A 21 -15.69 9.82 -7.49
C GLY A 21 -14.66 8.71 -7.33
N GLN A 22 -14.56 8.10 -6.15
CA GLN A 22 -13.65 6.98 -5.89
C GLN A 22 -13.98 5.75 -6.75
N ALA A 23 -15.27 5.44 -6.92
CA ALA A 23 -15.69 4.34 -7.77
C ALA A 23 -15.34 4.60 -9.25
N ILE A 24 -15.51 5.83 -9.74
CA ILE A 24 -15.14 6.17 -11.13
C ILE A 24 -13.62 6.08 -11.34
N ILE A 25 -12.81 6.55 -10.37
CA ILE A 25 -11.35 6.40 -10.41
C ILE A 25 -10.97 4.91 -10.41
N ALA A 26 -11.56 4.11 -9.52
CA ALA A 26 -11.31 2.68 -9.45
C ALA A 26 -11.71 1.94 -10.75
N ILE A 27 -12.80 2.35 -11.40
CA ILE A 27 -13.20 1.84 -12.71
C ILE A 27 -12.19 2.26 -13.77
N GLN A 28 -11.76 3.52 -13.80
CA GLN A 28 -10.75 3.99 -14.75
C GLN A 28 -9.42 3.22 -14.64
N ASP A 29 -8.98 2.93 -13.42
CA ASP A 29 -7.71 2.24 -13.16
C ASP A 29 -7.75 0.74 -13.44
N LYS A 30 -8.87 0.08 -13.14
CA LYS A 30 -8.98 -1.40 -13.15
C LYS A 30 -9.77 -1.96 -14.32
N GLN A 31 -10.79 -1.25 -14.79
CA GLN A 31 -11.76 -1.71 -15.79
C GLN A 31 -12.29 -0.53 -16.64
N PRO A 32 -11.41 0.20 -17.35
CA PRO A 32 -11.79 1.41 -18.10
C PRO A 32 -12.85 1.15 -19.17
N GLU A 33 -12.98 -0.10 -19.64
CA GLU A 33 -14.00 -0.53 -20.58
C GLU A 33 -15.44 -0.31 -20.07
N LEU A 34 -15.64 -0.26 -18.74
CA LEU A 34 -16.94 -0.02 -18.11
C LEU A 34 -17.38 1.45 -18.16
N LEU A 35 -16.46 2.38 -18.46
CA LEU A 35 -16.78 3.76 -18.78
C LEU A 35 -17.17 3.88 -20.26
N LEU A 36 -18.13 4.76 -20.57
CA LEU A 36 -18.38 5.15 -21.95
C LEU A 36 -17.13 5.77 -22.55
N GLU A 37 -16.90 5.51 -23.84
CA GLU A 37 -15.65 5.83 -24.55
C GLU A 37 -15.20 7.30 -24.35
N LYS A 38 -16.16 8.24 -24.42
CA LYS A 38 -15.92 9.68 -24.20
C LYS A 38 -15.40 10.07 -22.81
N TYR A 39 -15.51 9.19 -21.81
CA TYR A 39 -15.09 9.46 -20.42
C TYR A 39 -13.86 8.67 -19.98
N ARG A 40 -13.34 7.77 -20.82
CA ARG A 40 -12.16 6.93 -20.50
C ARG A 40 -10.88 7.75 -20.35
N SER A 41 -10.74 8.83 -21.13
CA SER A 41 -9.57 9.70 -21.15
C SER A 41 -9.66 10.91 -20.20
N VAL A 42 -10.77 11.05 -19.45
CA VAL A 42 -10.97 12.18 -18.53
C VAL A 42 -10.20 11.92 -17.23
N PRO A 43 -9.34 12.83 -16.76
CA PRO A 43 -8.57 12.64 -15.53
C PRO A 43 -9.45 12.93 -14.29
N TRP A 44 -10.02 11.88 -13.69
CA TRP A 44 -10.98 12.00 -12.58
C TRP A 44 -10.37 12.36 -11.21
N SER A 45 -9.04 12.35 -11.07
CA SER A 45 -8.30 12.50 -9.80
C SER A 45 -8.10 13.94 -9.29
N SER A 46 -8.65 14.97 -9.95
CA SER A 46 -8.41 16.37 -9.59
C SER A 46 -9.64 17.29 -9.77
N ARG A 47 -9.55 18.35 -10.59
CA ARG A 47 -10.59 19.37 -10.84
C ARG A 47 -11.95 18.75 -11.22
N HIS A 48 -11.92 17.61 -11.89
CA HIS A 48 -13.12 16.89 -12.32
C HIS A 48 -13.88 16.23 -11.16
N GLN A 49 -13.24 15.94 -10.01
CA GLN A 49 -13.91 15.39 -8.83
C GLN A 49 -14.78 16.46 -8.14
N SER A 50 -14.29 17.70 -8.03
CA SER A 50 -15.07 18.82 -7.49
C SER A 50 -16.25 19.18 -8.40
N SER A 51 -16.03 19.21 -9.72
CA SER A 51 -17.10 19.44 -10.70
C SER A 51 -18.14 18.31 -10.74
N LEU A 52 -17.69 17.05 -10.60
CA LEU A 52 -18.55 15.88 -10.47
C LEU A 52 -19.41 15.96 -9.21
N THR A 53 -18.80 16.31 -8.06
CA THR A 53 -19.50 16.43 -6.78
C THR A 53 -20.53 17.57 -6.80
N ALA A 54 -20.18 18.71 -7.40
CA ALA A 54 -21.12 19.82 -7.59
C ALA A 54 -22.32 19.42 -8.46
N LYS A 55 -22.06 18.73 -9.59
CA LYS A 55 -23.11 18.27 -10.50
C LYS A 55 -23.99 17.17 -9.89
N LEU A 56 -23.41 16.27 -9.12
CA LEU A 56 -24.15 15.27 -8.33
C LEU A 56 -25.04 15.95 -7.29
N THR A 57 -24.52 16.94 -6.57
CA THR A 57 -25.28 17.68 -5.57
C THR A 57 -26.47 18.38 -6.21
N GLU A 58 -26.29 19.03 -7.37
CA GLU A 58 -27.37 19.66 -8.13
C GLU A 58 -28.46 18.66 -8.53
N ILE A 59 -28.09 17.49 -9.03
CA ILE A 59 -29.02 16.46 -9.52
C ILE A 59 -29.77 15.76 -8.37
N LEU A 60 -29.09 15.54 -7.24
CA LEU A 60 -29.62 14.76 -6.11
C LEU A 60 -30.41 15.61 -5.11
N ARG A 61 -30.15 16.93 -5.01
CA ARG A 61 -30.82 17.85 -4.09
C ARG A 61 -32.35 17.90 -4.17
N PRO A 62 -33.00 17.86 -5.35
CA PRO A 62 -34.47 17.91 -5.45
C PRO A 62 -35.12 16.53 -5.23
N SER A 63 -34.60 15.70 -4.31
CA SER A 63 -35.13 14.35 -4.08
C SER A 63 -35.83 14.29 -2.73
N ASP A 64 -37.11 13.98 -2.75
CA ASP A 64 -37.98 13.99 -1.57
C ASP A 64 -37.85 12.70 -0.74
N ASP A 65 -37.43 11.60 -1.37
CA ASP A 65 -37.23 10.30 -0.74
C ASP A 65 -35.95 9.59 -1.24
N TRP A 66 -35.53 8.58 -0.47
CA TRP A 66 -34.28 7.87 -0.67
C TRP A 66 -34.27 7.04 -1.96
N ASP A 67 -35.39 6.42 -2.32
CA ASP A 67 -35.46 5.59 -3.52
C ASP A 67 -35.41 6.46 -4.78
N THR A 68 -36.03 7.64 -4.74
CA THR A 68 -35.90 8.67 -5.78
C THR A 68 -34.46 9.17 -5.89
N LEU A 69 -33.76 9.39 -4.77
CA LEU A 69 -32.35 9.76 -4.76
C LEU A 69 -31.49 8.69 -5.44
N ILE A 70 -31.65 7.41 -5.07
CA ILE A 70 -30.90 6.30 -5.67
C ILE A 70 -31.21 6.16 -7.16
N LYS A 71 -32.48 6.30 -7.57
CA LYS A 71 -32.86 6.27 -9.00
C LYS A 71 -32.20 7.40 -9.80
N LYS A 72 -32.17 8.63 -9.26
CA LYS A 72 -31.49 9.75 -9.92
C LYS A 72 -29.98 9.53 -9.99
N LEU A 73 -29.36 9.00 -8.93
CA LEU A 73 -27.96 8.62 -8.93
C LEU A 73 -27.66 7.58 -10.00
N GLN A 74 -28.45 6.51 -10.07
CA GLN A 74 -28.30 5.49 -11.11
C GLN A 74 -28.50 6.06 -12.51
N GLY A 75 -29.47 6.96 -12.68
CA GLY A 75 -29.67 7.70 -13.93
C GLY A 75 -28.45 8.52 -14.33
N PHE A 76 -27.82 9.19 -13.38
CA PHE A 76 -26.57 9.91 -13.61
C PHE A 76 -25.42 8.98 -13.96
N LEU A 77 -25.26 7.85 -13.26
CA LEU A 77 -24.22 6.86 -13.53
C LEU A 77 -24.36 6.24 -14.93
N LYS A 78 -25.59 6.04 -15.44
CA LYS A 78 -25.84 5.60 -16.83
C LYS A 78 -25.37 6.60 -17.89
N VAL A 79 -25.21 7.88 -17.53
CA VAL A 79 -24.64 8.87 -18.45
C VAL A 79 -23.13 8.69 -18.59
N LEU A 80 -22.47 8.09 -17.59
CA LEU A 80 -21.01 7.92 -17.54
C LEU A 80 -20.55 6.50 -17.90
N LEU A 81 -21.37 5.50 -17.61
CA LEU A 81 -21.01 4.08 -17.63
C LEU A 81 -21.89 3.29 -18.61
N ILE A 82 -21.35 2.21 -19.16
CA ILE A 82 -22.12 1.28 -20.02
C ILE A 82 -23.10 0.45 -19.18
N PRO A 83 -24.19 -0.09 -19.74
CA PRO A 83 -25.16 -0.90 -18.98
C PRO A 83 -24.54 -2.08 -18.21
N GLU A 84 -23.54 -2.74 -18.79
CA GLU A 84 -22.84 -3.89 -18.23
C GLU A 84 -22.08 -3.55 -16.95
N SER A 85 -21.70 -2.28 -16.77
CA SER A 85 -20.98 -1.79 -15.60
C SER A 85 -21.75 -1.99 -14.30
N PHE A 86 -23.09 -1.99 -14.33
CA PHE A 86 -23.94 -2.15 -13.14
C PHE A 86 -23.87 -3.56 -12.54
N ASN A 87 -23.26 -4.51 -13.25
CA ASN A 87 -22.94 -5.84 -12.74
C ASN A 87 -21.50 -5.94 -12.18
N SER A 88 -20.70 -4.87 -12.27
CA SER A 88 -19.34 -4.85 -11.73
C SER A 88 -19.37 -4.84 -10.20
N PRO A 89 -18.49 -5.61 -9.53
CA PRO A 89 -18.32 -5.57 -8.08
C PRO A 89 -18.07 -4.15 -7.54
N ILE A 90 -17.43 -3.28 -8.33
CA ILE A 90 -17.13 -1.89 -7.93
C ILE A 90 -18.43 -1.08 -7.79
N LEU A 91 -19.34 -1.18 -8.77
CA LEU A 91 -20.62 -0.46 -8.72
C LEU A 91 -21.62 -1.09 -7.77
N ILE A 92 -21.64 -2.42 -7.65
CA ILE A 92 -22.48 -3.11 -6.66
C ILE A 92 -22.11 -2.61 -5.26
N LYS A 93 -20.81 -2.62 -4.94
CA LYS A 93 -20.30 -2.11 -3.66
C LYS A 93 -20.62 -0.62 -3.46
N LEU A 94 -20.44 0.21 -4.48
CA LEU A 94 -20.79 1.65 -4.42
C LEU A 94 -22.27 1.86 -4.04
N ILE A 95 -23.18 1.17 -4.73
CA ILE A 95 -24.62 1.31 -4.50
C ILE A 95 -25.01 0.77 -3.13
N GLU A 96 -24.37 -0.29 -2.64
CA GLU A 96 -24.54 -0.78 -1.27
C GLU A 96 -24.05 0.22 -0.23
N GLU A 97 -22.83 0.76 -0.38
CA GLU A 97 -22.28 1.77 0.52
C GLU A 97 -23.16 3.02 0.59
N ILE A 98 -23.69 3.46 -0.56
CA ILE A 98 -24.62 4.59 -0.60
C ILE A 98 -25.94 4.21 0.06
N ARG A 99 -26.52 3.02 -0.21
CA ARG A 99 -27.76 2.57 0.45
C ARG A 99 -27.64 2.51 1.98
N LEU A 100 -26.46 2.23 2.51
CA LEU A 100 -26.19 2.25 3.95
C LEU A 100 -26.18 3.66 4.55
N LEU A 101 -26.08 4.71 3.72
CA LEU A 101 -26.22 6.09 4.14
C LEU A 101 -27.68 6.53 4.30
N ASN A 102 -28.66 5.66 4.01
CA ASN A 102 -30.08 5.99 4.15
C ASN A 102 -30.45 6.22 5.63
N PRO A 103 -30.84 7.45 6.02
CA PRO A 103 -31.22 7.73 7.39
C PRO A 103 -32.49 6.96 7.83
N ALA A 104 -33.38 6.58 6.91
CA ALA A 104 -34.63 5.87 7.22
C ALA A 104 -34.46 4.34 7.41
N LYS A 105 -33.40 3.72 6.87
CA LYS A 105 -33.16 2.27 7.01
C LYS A 105 -32.46 1.88 8.31
N LEU A 106 -31.94 2.86 9.05
CA LEU A 106 -31.33 2.66 10.36
C LEU A 106 -32.38 2.37 11.46
N GLU A 107 -33.67 2.61 11.22
CA GLU A 107 -34.72 2.38 12.21
C GLU A 107 -35.45 1.02 12.10
N LEU A 108 -35.35 0.30 10.97
CA LEU A 108 -36.18 -0.89 10.69
C LEU A 108 -35.47 -2.26 10.78
N ASN A 109 -34.14 -2.32 10.83
CA ASN A 109 -33.39 -3.59 10.92
C ASN A 109 -32.90 -3.93 12.33
N GLY A 110 -33.47 -3.30 13.36
CA GLY A 110 -33.19 -3.59 14.76
C GLY A 110 -33.87 -4.86 15.26
N SER A 111 -33.53 -6.05 14.75
CA SER A 111 -33.89 -7.34 15.35
C SER A 111 -33.07 -8.52 14.77
N SER A 112 -31.74 -8.47 14.84
CA SER A 112 -30.90 -9.68 14.98
C SER A 112 -29.52 -9.29 15.51
N SER A 113 -29.30 -9.55 16.80
CA SER A 113 -27.99 -9.68 17.47
C SER A 113 -26.84 -8.76 17.02
N LEU A 114 -26.88 -7.51 17.48
CA LEU A 114 -25.75 -6.82 18.11
C LEU A 114 -26.33 -5.60 18.84
N ASN A 115 -26.24 -5.63 20.17
CA ASN A 115 -26.86 -4.67 21.05
C ASN A 115 -26.28 -3.26 20.87
N THR A 116 -27.00 -2.41 20.17
CA THR A 116 -27.13 -0.99 20.52
C THR A 116 -28.60 -0.63 20.52
N VAL A 117 -29.16 -0.58 21.73
CA VAL A 117 -30.48 -0.01 22.02
C VAL A 117 -30.41 1.50 21.82
N THR A 118 -31.47 1.95 21.16
CA THR A 118 -31.90 3.30 20.81
C THR A 118 -32.25 4.18 22.00
N ASN A 119 -32.12 5.48 21.76
CA ASN A 119 -32.95 6.58 22.24
C ASN A 119 -33.39 6.61 23.72
N GLY A 120 -32.77 7.55 24.44
CA GLY A 120 -33.56 8.53 25.17
C GLY A 120 -32.87 9.87 24.98
N SER A 121 -33.55 10.89 24.44
CA SER A 121 -32.95 12.20 24.13
C SER A 121 -31.92 12.14 22.99
N LEU A 122 -31.61 13.27 22.35
CA LEU A 122 -30.53 13.40 21.34
C LEU A 122 -29.25 12.72 21.88
N ALA A 123 -29.00 11.47 21.50
CA ALA A 123 -27.91 10.69 22.07
C ALA A 123 -26.59 11.16 21.46
N GLN A 124 -25.82 11.93 22.23
CA GLN A 124 -24.46 12.34 21.92
C GLN A 124 -23.60 11.10 21.60
N THR A 125 -23.36 10.84 20.32
CA THR A 125 -22.35 9.88 19.87
C THR A 125 -21.00 10.31 20.42
N LYS A 126 -20.48 9.52 21.36
CA LYS A 126 -19.18 9.72 21.99
C LYS A 126 -18.09 9.50 20.95
N ILE A 127 -17.09 10.38 20.92
CA ILE A 127 -16.03 10.36 19.90
C ILE A 127 -14.65 10.26 20.52
N ALA A 128 -13.69 9.80 19.71
CA ALA A 128 -12.28 9.95 19.98
C ALA A 128 -11.71 11.13 19.16
N VAL A 129 -10.79 11.88 19.78
CA VAL A 129 -10.05 12.99 19.16
C VAL A 129 -8.57 12.60 19.08
N LEU A 130 -7.95 12.78 17.92
CA LEU A 130 -6.53 12.56 17.73
C LEU A 130 -5.81 13.90 17.60
N LEU A 131 -4.87 14.16 18.50
CA LEU A 131 -3.98 15.31 18.47
C LEU A 131 -2.59 14.84 18.06
N LEU A 132 -2.06 15.39 16.98
CA LEU A 132 -0.78 15.02 16.40
C LEU A 132 0.22 16.16 16.45
N ASP A 133 1.31 15.93 17.16
CA ASP A 133 2.54 16.70 17.01
C ASP A 133 3.28 16.19 15.76
N ALA A 134 3.03 16.82 14.62
CA ALA A 134 3.52 16.35 13.34
C ALA A 134 5.01 16.66 13.11
N GLU A 135 5.60 17.58 13.88
CA GLU A 135 7.04 17.86 13.84
C GLU A 135 7.84 16.73 14.48
N ASN A 136 7.38 16.24 15.64
CA ASN A 136 8.10 15.21 16.40
C ASN A 136 7.63 13.78 16.09
N LEU A 137 6.42 13.60 15.58
CA LEU A 137 5.84 12.27 15.33
C LEU A 137 5.11 12.20 13.99
N GLN A 138 5.73 11.52 13.01
CA GLN A 138 5.09 11.21 11.74
C GLN A 138 4.29 9.91 11.84
N ILE A 139 2.99 9.98 11.54
CA ILE A 139 2.09 8.82 11.47
C ILE A 139 1.57 8.63 10.04
N ASN A 140 1.62 7.39 9.56
CA ASN A 140 1.09 6.98 8.25
C ASN A 140 -0.32 6.40 8.38
N ALA A 141 -0.95 6.08 7.25
CA ALA A 141 -2.31 5.52 7.22
C ALA A 141 -2.44 4.17 7.97
N GLU A 142 -1.43 3.31 7.91
CA GLU A 142 -1.42 2.03 8.64
C GLU A 142 -1.41 2.25 10.15
N THR A 143 -0.61 3.21 10.62
CA THR A 143 -0.55 3.60 12.03
C THR A 143 -1.90 4.12 12.51
N GLU A 144 -2.60 4.94 11.70
CA GLU A 144 -3.93 5.42 12.04
C GLU A 144 -4.96 4.29 12.15
N GLN A 145 -4.88 3.30 11.26
CA GLN A 145 -5.74 2.13 11.33
C GLN A 145 -5.49 1.37 12.63
N PHE A 146 -4.23 1.20 13.03
CA PHE A 146 -3.88 0.64 14.33
C PHE A 146 -4.42 1.49 15.49
N LEU A 147 -4.26 2.82 15.46
CA LEU A 147 -4.79 3.69 16.53
C LEU A 147 -6.31 3.57 16.66
N THR A 148 -7.01 3.33 15.54
CA THR A 148 -8.45 3.08 15.53
C THR A 148 -8.82 1.78 16.25
N THR A 149 -7.98 0.74 16.21
CA THR A 149 -8.23 -0.52 16.94
C THR A 149 -7.99 -0.42 18.44
N VAL A 150 -7.18 0.57 18.88
CA VAL A 150 -6.92 0.82 20.30
C VAL A 150 -8.06 1.61 20.95
N CYS A 151 -8.79 2.41 20.19
CA CYS A 151 -9.88 3.25 20.70
C CYS A 151 -11.18 2.46 20.88
N THR A 152 -11.94 2.83 21.91
CA THR A 152 -13.30 2.31 22.11
C THR A 152 -14.30 3.07 21.23
N TYR A 153 -14.05 4.36 21.02
CA TYR A 153 -14.89 5.25 20.23
C TYR A 153 -14.22 5.56 18.88
N PRO A 154 -15.01 5.82 17.81
CA PRO A 154 -14.45 6.16 16.52
C PRO A 154 -13.67 7.48 16.60
N ILE A 155 -12.48 7.49 15.99
CA ILE A 155 -11.71 8.72 15.78
C ILE A 155 -12.43 9.55 14.72
N GLN A 156 -13.09 10.63 15.15
CA GLN A 156 -13.85 11.52 14.25
C GLN A 156 -13.16 12.85 14.01
N VAL A 157 -12.29 13.26 14.93
CA VAL A 157 -11.57 14.53 14.87
C VAL A 157 -10.09 14.22 14.86
N LYS A 158 -9.37 14.73 13.86
CA LYS A 158 -7.93 14.59 13.72
C LYS A 158 -7.33 15.97 13.55
N ILE A 159 -6.38 16.35 14.39
CA ILE A 159 -5.79 17.68 14.40
C ILE A 159 -4.29 17.52 14.43
N ALA A 160 -3.59 18.16 13.49
CA ALA A 160 -2.15 18.14 13.43
C ALA A 160 -1.56 19.54 13.67
N PHE A 161 -0.48 19.60 14.45
CA PHE A 161 0.24 20.81 14.79
C PHE A 161 1.64 20.73 14.18
N ALA A 162 1.98 21.71 13.35
CA ALA A 162 3.34 21.87 12.83
C ALA A 162 3.54 23.25 12.19
N ASN A 163 4.81 23.62 12.05
CA ASN A 163 5.22 24.61 11.08
C ASN A 163 5.11 24.00 9.67
N TRP A 164 3.91 24.04 9.09
CA TRP A 164 3.65 23.51 7.76
C TRP A 164 4.56 24.06 6.65
N ARG A 165 5.14 25.26 6.83
CA ARG A 165 6.11 25.82 5.87
C ARG A 165 7.41 25.02 5.80
N SER A 166 7.81 24.37 6.89
CA SER A 166 9.00 23.51 6.95
C SER A 166 8.72 22.03 6.68
N MET A 167 7.45 21.64 6.48
CA MET A 167 7.03 20.23 6.36
C MET A 167 6.84 19.75 4.91
N GLY A 168 7.25 20.54 3.92
CA GLY A 168 7.20 20.15 2.50
C GLY A 168 5.77 19.89 2.02
N LYS A 169 5.49 18.68 1.54
CA LYS A 169 4.17 18.25 1.01
C LYS A 169 3.32 17.47 2.01
N LEU A 170 3.77 17.36 3.26
CA LEU A 170 3.07 16.58 4.29
C LEU A 170 1.73 17.21 4.68
N ASP A 171 1.59 18.54 4.55
CA ASP A 171 0.34 19.26 4.75
C ASP A 171 -0.76 18.75 3.81
N VAL A 172 -0.46 18.58 2.51
CA VAL A 172 -1.40 18.04 1.52
C VAL A 172 -1.82 16.62 1.90
N GLU A 173 -0.87 15.79 2.31
CA GLU A 173 -1.13 14.40 2.70
C GLU A 173 -2.04 14.30 3.94
N PHE A 174 -1.73 15.07 4.99
CA PHE A 174 -2.55 15.07 6.21
C PHE A 174 -3.94 15.67 5.96
N HIS A 175 -4.05 16.73 5.14
CA HIS A 175 -5.35 17.28 4.76
C HIS A 175 -6.20 16.26 3.99
N GLN A 176 -5.61 15.51 3.06
CA GLN A 176 -6.31 14.43 2.33
C GLN A 176 -6.78 13.30 3.25
N ARG A 177 -6.07 13.05 4.36
CA ARG A 177 -6.45 12.07 5.40
C ARG A 177 -7.45 12.60 6.42
N GLY A 178 -7.94 13.82 6.24
CA GLY A 178 -8.99 14.45 7.06
C GLY A 178 -8.48 15.10 8.35
N TYR A 179 -7.24 15.61 8.35
CA TYR A 179 -6.72 16.39 9.47
C TYR A 179 -7.03 17.87 9.32
N ASP A 180 -7.46 18.47 10.43
CA ASP A 180 -7.41 19.90 10.63
C ASP A 180 -5.97 20.31 10.91
N LEU A 181 -5.40 21.16 10.06
CA LEU A 181 -4.00 21.56 10.13
C LEU A 181 -3.87 22.89 10.89
N ILE A 182 -3.27 22.84 12.08
CA ILE A 182 -2.97 24.03 12.87
C ILE A 182 -1.52 24.44 12.60
N HIS A 183 -1.36 25.58 11.94
CA HIS A 183 -0.05 26.18 11.71
C HIS A 183 0.50 26.79 13.00
N VAL A 184 1.78 26.51 13.26
CA VAL A 184 2.57 27.19 14.30
C VAL A 184 3.76 27.94 13.71
N PRO A 185 4.18 29.07 14.31
CA PRO A 185 5.38 29.77 13.90
C PRO A 185 6.64 28.90 14.04
N ALA A 186 7.68 29.26 13.29
CA ALA A 186 9.00 28.65 13.47
C ALA A 186 9.56 29.00 14.85
N GLY A 187 9.98 27.98 15.59
CA GLY A 187 10.62 28.16 16.88
C GLY A 187 10.53 26.89 17.71
N LYS A 188 11.44 26.75 18.67
CA LYS A 188 11.45 25.60 19.56
C LYS A 188 10.17 25.57 20.41
N ASP A 189 9.59 24.39 20.61
CA ASP A 189 8.45 24.13 21.49
C ASP A 189 7.13 24.86 21.12
N HIS A 190 7.04 25.48 19.93
CA HIS A 190 5.84 26.22 19.51
C HIS A 190 4.68 25.28 19.15
N ALA A 191 4.99 24.14 18.52
CA ALA A 191 4.02 23.09 18.25
C ALA A 191 3.47 22.54 19.57
N ASP A 192 4.35 22.22 20.51
CA ASP A 192 4.01 21.72 21.85
C ASP A 192 3.12 22.70 22.60
N GLY A 193 3.52 23.97 22.68
CA GLY A 193 2.76 25.00 23.37
C GLY A 193 1.35 25.18 22.79
N LYS A 194 1.22 25.20 21.47
CA LYS A 194 -0.09 25.28 20.79
C LYS A 194 -0.93 24.02 21.01
N MET A 195 -0.32 22.84 20.94
CA MET A 195 -1.00 21.58 21.17
C MET A 195 -1.51 21.49 22.61
N ILE A 196 -0.74 21.94 23.60
CA ILE A 196 -1.16 22.00 25.01
C ILE A 196 -2.30 22.99 25.18
N ALA A 197 -2.17 24.21 24.66
CA ALA A 197 -3.17 25.26 24.81
C ALA A 197 -4.51 24.85 24.16
N PHE A 198 -4.48 24.42 22.91
CA PHE A 198 -5.67 23.96 22.20
C PHE A 198 -6.20 22.67 22.80
N GLY A 199 -5.32 21.70 23.04
CA GLY A 199 -5.63 20.38 23.62
C GLY A 199 -6.39 20.50 24.93
N SER A 200 -5.97 21.41 25.83
CA SER A 200 -6.63 21.59 27.13
C SER A 200 -8.12 21.97 27.00
N SER A 201 -8.46 22.70 25.94
CA SER A 201 -9.84 23.14 25.63
C SER A 201 -10.64 22.15 24.78
N ILE A 202 -10.15 20.92 24.56
CA ILE A 202 -10.85 19.93 23.71
C ILE A 202 -12.25 19.61 24.20
N HIS A 203 -12.47 19.58 25.50
CA HIS A 203 -13.78 19.30 26.08
C HIS A 203 -14.80 20.43 25.79
N GLU A 204 -14.34 21.66 25.56
CA GLU A 204 -15.19 22.81 25.19
C GLU A 204 -15.54 22.77 23.70
N HIS A 205 -14.53 22.54 22.85
CA HIS A 205 -14.69 22.51 21.39
C HIS A 205 -15.40 21.24 20.90
N TYR A 206 -15.17 20.13 21.59
CA TYR A 206 -15.73 18.82 21.27
C TYR A 206 -16.38 18.21 22.52
N PRO A 207 -17.57 18.68 22.95
CA PRO A 207 -18.25 18.19 24.16
C PRO A 207 -18.58 16.68 24.14
N LYS A 208 -18.58 16.08 22.95
CA LYS A 208 -18.81 14.65 22.73
C LYS A 208 -17.54 13.81 22.88
N ALA A 209 -16.36 14.42 23.00
CA ALA A 209 -15.11 13.71 23.19
C ALA A 209 -15.15 12.90 24.48
N LYS A 210 -14.75 11.64 24.41
CA LYS A 210 -14.56 10.75 25.56
C LYS A 210 -13.18 10.10 25.58
N GLU A 211 -12.56 10.01 24.42
CA GLU A 211 -11.20 9.53 24.27
C GLU A 211 -10.36 10.58 23.54
N VAL A 212 -9.10 10.75 23.97
CA VAL A 212 -8.13 11.60 23.29
C VAL A 212 -6.84 10.83 23.10
N LEU A 213 -6.35 10.78 21.86
CA LEU A 213 -5.01 10.31 21.55
C LEU A 213 -4.09 11.53 21.49
N VAL A 214 -3.06 11.53 22.33
CA VAL A 214 -2.02 12.56 22.34
C VAL A 214 -0.79 11.92 21.69
N CYS A 215 -0.58 12.24 20.42
CA CYS A 215 0.48 11.70 19.59
C CYS A 215 1.69 12.64 19.60
N SER A 216 2.61 12.42 20.54
CA SER A 216 3.92 13.07 20.62
C SER A 216 4.88 12.18 21.39
N SER A 217 6.17 12.29 21.06
CA SER A 217 7.23 11.60 21.80
C SER A 217 7.83 12.47 22.92
N ASP A 218 7.40 13.73 23.06
CA ASP A 218 7.89 14.61 24.11
C ASP A 218 7.23 14.32 25.47
N THR A 219 8.06 14.30 26.51
CA THR A 219 7.67 14.24 27.92
C THR A 219 6.82 15.43 28.37
N VAL A 220 6.94 16.59 27.72
CA VAL A 220 6.15 17.79 28.07
C VAL A 220 4.65 17.53 27.89
N MET A 221 4.27 16.64 26.96
CA MET A 221 2.86 16.26 26.74
C MET A 221 2.22 15.51 27.91
N THR A 222 3.00 15.02 28.88
CA THR A 222 2.45 14.42 30.11
C THR A 222 1.54 15.39 30.85
N ASN A 223 1.82 16.70 30.82
CA ASN A 223 0.97 17.72 31.44
C ASN A 223 -0.40 17.82 30.77
N LEU A 224 -0.44 17.82 29.43
CA LEU A 224 -1.67 17.80 28.67
C LEU A 224 -2.46 16.52 28.94
N CYS A 225 -1.80 15.36 28.93
CA CYS A 225 -2.43 14.08 29.25
C CYS A 225 -3.10 14.10 30.63
N ASN A 226 -2.39 14.59 31.65
CA ASN A 226 -2.92 14.67 33.01
C ASN A 226 -4.14 15.61 33.09
N HIS A 227 -4.07 16.78 32.44
CA HIS A 227 -5.17 17.74 32.42
C HIS A 227 -6.43 17.17 31.75
N LEU A 228 -6.27 16.53 30.58
CA LEU A 228 -7.37 15.87 29.87
C LEU A 228 -8.01 14.75 30.72
N GLN A 229 -7.19 13.99 31.46
CA GLN A 229 -7.68 12.94 32.37
C GLN A 229 -8.43 13.48 33.58
N GLN A 230 -7.98 14.60 34.14
CA GLN A 230 -8.66 15.31 35.23
C GLN A 230 -10.04 15.82 34.79
N ASN A 231 -10.17 16.23 33.53
CA ASN A 231 -11.45 16.60 32.91
C ASN A 231 -12.31 15.39 32.47
N GLY A 232 -11.99 14.18 32.95
CA GLY A 232 -12.82 12.99 32.77
C GLY A 232 -12.68 12.31 31.40
N LEU A 233 -11.71 12.70 30.57
CA LEU A 233 -11.42 12.03 29.31
C LEU A 233 -10.51 10.81 29.53
N THR A 234 -10.68 9.79 28.69
CA THR A 234 -9.74 8.67 28.61
C THR A 234 -8.63 9.07 27.65
N VAL A 235 -7.38 9.07 28.12
CA VAL A 235 -6.25 9.55 27.31
C VAL A 235 -5.35 8.39 26.94
N TYR A 236 -5.01 8.32 25.65
CA TYR A 236 -4.02 7.42 25.09
C TYR A 236 -2.79 8.24 24.68
N GLN A 237 -1.67 8.04 25.35
CA GLN A 237 -0.41 8.65 24.98
C GLN A 237 0.28 7.78 23.92
N VAL A 238 0.48 8.34 22.74
CA VAL A 238 1.08 7.69 21.58
C VAL A 238 2.47 8.28 21.37
N SER A 239 3.50 7.45 21.51
CA SER A 239 4.91 7.86 21.36
C SER A 239 5.66 6.90 20.43
N LYS A 240 6.71 7.38 19.79
CA LYS A 240 7.59 6.54 18.97
C LYS A 240 8.84 6.16 19.76
N GLN A 241 9.10 4.85 19.85
CA GLN A 241 10.32 4.31 20.42
C GLN A 241 11.02 3.47 19.34
N GLY A 242 12.07 4.02 18.73
CA GLY A 242 12.72 3.40 17.57
C GLY A 242 11.73 3.24 16.40
N ASN A 243 11.55 2.00 15.94
CA ASN A 243 10.64 1.64 14.85
C ASN A 243 9.22 1.25 15.32
N ASN A 244 8.91 1.43 16.61
CA ASN A 244 7.62 1.05 17.18
C ASN A 244 6.85 2.29 17.66
N ILE A 245 5.53 2.28 17.46
CA ILE A 245 4.59 3.13 18.18
C ILE A 245 4.16 2.41 19.43
N THR A 246 4.28 3.12 20.54
CA THR A 246 3.76 2.70 21.83
C THR A 246 2.53 3.55 22.13
N VAL A 247 1.41 2.90 22.38
CA VAL A 247 0.19 3.51 22.91
C VAL A 247 0.02 3.08 24.35
N SER A 248 0.04 4.04 25.26
CA SER A 248 -0.11 3.81 26.69
C SER A 248 -1.35 4.51 27.24
N ASN A 249 -2.08 3.82 28.11
CA ASN A 249 -3.20 4.38 28.84
C ASN A 249 -2.92 4.25 30.34
N SER A 250 -2.62 5.37 31.00
CA SER A 250 -2.23 5.38 32.41
C SER A 250 -3.36 4.99 33.38
N LYS A 251 -4.64 5.09 32.98
CA LYS A 251 -5.79 4.65 33.79
C LYS A 251 -6.05 3.15 33.72
N LYS A 252 -5.82 2.52 32.56
CA LYS A 252 -6.06 1.07 32.36
C LYS A 252 -4.81 0.21 32.61
N GLY A 253 -3.62 0.81 32.72
CA GLY A 253 -2.35 0.07 32.84
C GLY A 253 -1.93 -0.67 31.56
N ASN A 254 -2.70 -0.53 30.47
CA ASN A 254 -2.46 -1.25 29.23
C ASN A 254 -1.50 -0.47 28.33
N LYS A 255 -0.44 -1.15 27.88
CA LYS A 255 0.54 -0.67 26.90
C LYS A 255 0.41 -1.53 25.64
N HIS A 256 -0.01 -0.91 24.55
CA HIS A 256 -0.11 -1.55 23.23
C HIS A 256 1.11 -1.09 22.41
N THR A 257 1.87 -2.04 21.88
CA THR A 257 3.03 -1.73 21.03
C THR A 257 2.71 -2.20 19.62
N HIS A 258 2.88 -1.32 18.64
CA HIS A 258 2.69 -1.59 17.23
C HIS A 258 3.95 -1.21 16.46
N SER A 259 4.49 -2.16 15.71
CA SER A 259 5.62 -1.88 14.83
C SER A 259 5.14 -1.11 13.61
N LEU A 260 5.72 0.07 13.39
CA LEU A 260 5.40 0.97 12.27
C LEU A 260 5.80 0.43 10.90
N PHE A 261 6.53 -0.67 10.89
CA PHE A 261 7.20 -1.18 9.73
C PHE A 261 6.93 -2.67 9.59
N LYS A 262 6.39 -3.06 8.44
CA LYS A 262 6.49 -4.43 7.96
C LYS A 262 7.94 -4.66 7.53
N PRO A 263 8.74 -5.47 8.24
CA PRO A 263 10.10 -5.75 7.79
C PRO A 263 10.05 -6.45 6.43
N PRO A 264 11.09 -6.26 5.58
CA PRO A 264 11.17 -6.92 4.29
C PRO A 264 11.16 -8.45 4.46
N SER A 265 10.72 -9.16 3.42
CA SER A 265 10.83 -10.63 3.43
C SER A 265 12.30 -11.06 3.50
N ILE A 266 12.55 -12.32 3.87
CA ILE A 266 13.92 -12.86 3.90
C ILE A 266 14.54 -12.84 2.49
N GLU A 267 13.76 -13.04 1.44
CA GLU A 267 14.20 -12.96 0.05
C GLU A 267 14.62 -11.54 -0.33
N GLU A 268 13.83 -10.54 0.08
CA GLU A 268 14.13 -9.13 -0.15
C GLU A 268 15.37 -8.68 0.62
N LEU A 269 15.48 -9.07 1.90
CA LEU A 269 16.66 -8.82 2.73
C LEU A 269 17.92 -9.36 2.05
N ASN A 270 17.88 -10.61 1.57
CA ASN A 270 19.01 -11.25 0.89
C ASN A 270 19.40 -10.50 -0.39
N ALA A 271 18.43 -10.12 -1.23
CA ALA A 271 18.68 -9.36 -2.45
C ALA A 271 19.31 -7.99 -2.14
N GLN A 272 18.83 -7.30 -1.11
CA GLN A 272 19.35 -6.01 -0.68
C GLN A 272 20.78 -6.11 -0.16
N ILE A 273 21.08 -7.12 0.67
CA ILE A 273 22.43 -7.36 1.20
C ILE A 273 23.41 -7.70 0.05
N LYS A 274 22.98 -8.53 -0.91
CA LYS A 274 23.75 -8.83 -2.12
C LYS A 274 24.10 -7.56 -2.89
N ASN A 275 23.13 -6.67 -3.09
CA ASN A 275 23.35 -5.40 -3.78
C ASN A 275 24.32 -4.48 -3.04
N ILE A 276 24.29 -4.46 -1.70
CA ILE A 276 25.26 -3.72 -0.89
C ILE A 276 26.66 -4.28 -1.11
N ILE A 277 26.85 -5.60 -0.99
CA ILE A 277 28.18 -6.23 -1.16
C ILE A 277 28.72 -5.97 -2.57
N ILE A 278 27.90 -6.11 -3.62
CA ILE A 278 28.31 -5.83 -5.01
C ILE A 278 28.75 -4.37 -5.19
N SER A 279 28.01 -3.45 -4.57
CA SER A 279 28.29 -2.02 -4.66
C SER A 279 29.58 -1.66 -3.91
N GLU A 280 29.80 -2.23 -2.73
CA GLU A 280 31.01 -2.03 -1.93
C GLU A 280 32.25 -2.67 -2.56
N GLU A 281 32.11 -3.82 -3.22
CA GLU A 281 33.19 -4.46 -3.99
C GLU A 281 33.61 -3.57 -5.15
N LYS A 282 32.67 -2.99 -5.90
CA LYS A 282 32.99 -2.05 -6.98
C LYS A 282 33.70 -0.79 -6.47
N ARG A 283 33.32 -0.31 -5.28
CA ARG A 283 33.86 0.91 -4.68
C ARG A 283 35.26 0.73 -4.10
N THR A 284 35.53 -0.42 -3.49
CA THR A 284 36.75 -0.66 -2.70
C THR A 284 37.72 -1.63 -3.36
N SER A 285 37.29 -2.33 -4.41
CA SER A 285 38.00 -3.48 -5.01
C SER A 285 38.32 -4.61 -4.01
N ASN A 286 37.68 -4.61 -2.83
CA ASN A 286 37.79 -5.65 -1.83
C ASN A 286 36.61 -6.63 -1.96
N GLN A 287 36.86 -7.90 -1.69
CA GLN A 287 35.87 -8.97 -1.82
C GLN A 287 35.33 -9.45 -0.47
N TRP A 288 36.04 -9.16 0.62
CA TRP A 288 35.68 -9.56 1.98
C TRP A 288 35.27 -8.35 2.80
N PHE A 289 34.05 -8.40 3.32
CA PHE A 289 33.48 -7.32 4.13
C PHE A 289 33.09 -7.82 5.51
N GLN A 290 33.32 -7.02 6.54
CA GLN A 290 32.81 -7.31 7.87
C GLN A 290 31.28 -7.27 7.86
N LEU A 291 30.63 -8.26 8.47
CA LEU A 291 29.17 -8.29 8.57
C LEU A 291 28.63 -7.07 9.32
N SER A 292 29.36 -6.57 10.31
CA SER A 292 29.06 -5.34 11.04
C SER A 292 29.01 -4.12 10.10
N GLN A 293 29.99 -3.99 9.20
CA GLN A 293 30.02 -2.94 8.18
C GLN A 293 28.81 -3.04 7.23
N ILE A 294 28.50 -4.23 6.75
CA ILE A 294 27.32 -4.45 5.88
C ILE A 294 26.02 -4.11 6.63
N ALA A 295 25.90 -4.49 7.91
CA ALA A 295 24.76 -4.14 8.75
C ALA A 295 24.62 -2.63 8.95
N GLN A 296 25.73 -1.91 9.15
CA GLN A 296 25.72 -0.45 9.24
C GLN A 296 25.28 0.22 7.93
N ILE A 297 25.77 -0.25 6.78
CA ILE A 297 25.36 0.28 5.48
C ILE A 297 23.88 -0.01 5.22
N TYR A 298 23.43 -1.22 5.57
CA TYR A 298 22.04 -1.63 5.47
C TYR A 298 21.13 -0.74 6.32
N TYR A 299 21.50 -0.50 7.59
CA TYR A 299 20.77 0.40 8.48
C TYR A 299 20.72 1.82 7.93
N LYS A 300 21.84 2.37 7.45
CA LYS A 300 21.86 3.73 6.86
C LYS A 300 21.00 3.84 5.61
N LYS A 301 20.91 2.78 4.80
CA LYS A 301 20.20 2.79 3.52
C LYS A 301 18.70 2.51 3.65
N TYR A 302 18.33 1.60 4.54
CA TYR A 302 16.97 1.08 4.65
C TYR A 302 16.30 1.40 6.01
N ASN A 303 17.04 1.97 6.96
CA ASN A 303 16.59 2.27 8.33
C ASN A 303 16.05 1.03 9.09
N PHE A 304 16.63 -0.15 8.78
CA PHE A 304 16.32 -1.43 9.41
C PHE A 304 17.58 -2.05 10.00
N ASN A 305 17.47 -2.63 11.20
CA ASN A 305 18.51 -3.52 11.68
C ASN A 305 18.28 -4.92 11.10
N ILE A 306 19.31 -5.51 10.49
CA ILE A 306 19.25 -6.87 9.95
C ILE A 306 18.78 -7.85 11.04
N SER A 307 19.24 -7.70 12.29
CA SER A 307 18.83 -8.59 13.39
C SER A 307 17.34 -8.50 13.72
N GLU A 308 16.74 -7.31 13.60
CA GLU A 308 15.31 -7.10 13.83
C GLU A 308 14.49 -7.81 12.74
N VAL A 309 14.89 -7.66 11.48
CA VAL A 309 14.27 -8.35 10.34
C VAL A 309 14.35 -9.87 10.50
N VAL A 310 15.50 -10.39 10.93
CA VAL A 310 15.68 -11.84 11.20
C VAL A 310 14.75 -12.29 12.32
N SER A 311 14.76 -11.58 13.45
CA SER A 311 14.00 -11.98 14.64
C SER A 311 12.49 -12.03 14.38
N TYR A 312 11.99 -11.14 13.52
CA TYR A 312 10.60 -11.09 13.12
C TYR A 312 10.22 -12.23 12.17
N SER A 313 11.04 -12.44 11.13
CA SER A 313 10.72 -13.40 10.07
C SER A 313 11.11 -14.84 10.41
N LEU A 314 12.08 -15.02 11.31
CA LEU A 314 12.64 -16.32 11.73
C LEU A 314 12.93 -16.29 13.25
N PRO A 315 11.90 -16.45 14.12
CA PRO A 315 12.09 -16.43 15.57
C PRO A 315 13.11 -17.47 16.03
N GLY A 316 14.06 -17.06 16.88
CA GLY A 316 15.12 -17.94 17.40
C GLY A 316 16.33 -18.13 16.48
N LYS A 317 16.32 -17.58 15.27
CA LYS A 317 17.48 -17.55 14.38
C LYS A 317 18.26 -16.24 14.54
N THR A 318 19.57 -16.33 14.32
CA THR A 318 20.50 -15.20 14.31
C THR A 318 20.73 -14.71 12.88
N THR A 319 21.29 -13.50 12.74
CA THR A 319 21.67 -12.95 11.44
C THR A 319 22.56 -13.89 10.64
N LYS A 320 23.42 -14.69 11.29
CA LYS A 320 24.26 -15.69 10.62
C LYS A 320 23.42 -16.79 9.96
N ASP A 321 22.33 -17.20 10.58
CA ASP A 321 21.50 -18.33 10.15
C ASP A 321 20.70 -18.06 8.88
N ILE A 322 20.46 -16.79 8.54
CA ILE A 322 19.85 -16.42 7.24
C ILE A 322 20.75 -16.80 6.08
N PHE A 323 22.06 -16.69 6.28
CA PHE A 323 23.01 -16.84 5.20
C PHE A 323 23.58 -18.25 5.08
N LEU A 324 23.49 -19.07 6.14
CA LEU A 324 23.97 -20.46 6.12
C LEU A 324 23.16 -21.35 5.14
N ASP A 325 21.89 -21.03 4.90
CA ASP A 325 21.01 -21.79 3.99
C ASP A 325 21.19 -21.40 2.49
N LYS A 326 22.15 -20.51 2.15
CA LYS A 326 22.32 -19.98 0.78
C LYS A 326 23.74 -20.16 0.27
N SER A 327 23.89 -20.91 -0.81
CA SER A 327 25.18 -21.22 -1.46
C SER A 327 25.90 -20.03 -2.11
N GLU A 328 25.27 -18.85 -2.15
CA GLU A 328 25.83 -17.64 -2.78
C GLU A 328 26.69 -16.79 -1.83
N PHE A 329 26.56 -16.97 -0.51
CA PHE A 329 27.33 -16.23 0.49
C PHE A 329 28.41 -17.14 1.09
N VAL A 330 29.63 -16.61 1.20
CA VAL A 330 30.75 -17.28 1.87
C VAL A 330 31.07 -16.54 3.14
N PHE A 331 31.25 -17.31 4.22
CA PHE A 331 31.62 -16.78 5.52
C PHE A 331 33.02 -17.21 5.90
N HIS A 332 33.76 -16.26 6.44
CA HIS A 332 35.04 -16.52 7.07
C HIS A 332 35.04 -15.88 8.45
N GLN A 333 35.45 -16.64 9.46
CA GLN A 333 35.69 -16.14 10.80
C GLN A 333 37.13 -16.47 11.17
N LEU A 334 37.90 -15.45 11.53
CA LEU A 334 39.27 -15.64 11.99
C LEU A 334 39.26 -16.29 13.37
N PRO A 335 40.15 -17.26 13.68
CA PRO A 335 40.16 -17.94 14.98
C PRO A 335 40.36 -17.00 16.18
N GLU A 336 41.03 -15.87 15.96
CA GLU A 336 41.37 -14.87 16.99
C GLU A 336 40.35 -13.73 17.08
N ASP A 337 39.35 -13.68 16.19
CA ASP A 337 38.38 -12.58 16.11
C ASP A 337 36.92 -13.06 16.16
N LYS A 338 36.05 -12.29 16.81
CA LYS A 338 34.60 -12.56 16.83
C LYS A 338 33.89 -12.01 15.59
N GLU A 339 34.60 -11.18 14.81
CA GLU A 339 34.12 -10.57 13.58
C GLU A 339 33.89 -11.62 12.49
N LEU A 340 32.71 -11.57 11.85
CA LEU A 340 32.37 -12.43 10.73
C LEU A 340 32.57 -11.67 9.42
N TYR A 341 33.34 -12.24 8.50
CA TYR A 341 33.52 -11.71 7.16
C TYR A 341 32.58 -12.42 6.19
N VAL A 342 31.99 -11.64 5.28
CA VAL A 342 31.10 -12.10 4.23
C VAL A 342 31.65 -11.71 2.87
N ALA A 343 31.57 -12.65 1.93
CA ALA A 343 31.84 -12.45 0.52
C ALA A 343 30.74 -13.11 -0.33
N LEU A 344 30.61 -12.68 -1.59
CA LEU A 344 29.74 -13.36 -2.55
C LEU A 344 30.55 -14.39 -3.34
N PHE A 345 30.07 -15.64 -3.38
CA PHE A 345 30.70 -16.68 -4.18
C PHE A 345 30.44 -16.41 -5.66
N LYS A 346 31.47 -15.97 -6.37
CA LYS A 346 31.44 -15.83 -7.83
C LYS A 346 31.95 -17.14 -8.42
N ILE A 347 31.03 -17.99 -8.89
CA ILE A 347 31.41 -19.07 -9.81
C ILE A 347 32.06 -18.39 -11.01
N PRO A 348 33.32 -18.71 -11.38
CA PRO A 348 33.94 -18.17 -12.58
C PRO A 348 33.07 -18.58 -13.77
N GLN A 349 32.29 -17.64 -14.28
CA GLN A 349 31.70 -17.81 -15.59
C GLN A 349 32.87 -17.79 -16.56
N LEU A 350 33.10 -18.90 -17.25
CA LEU A 350 34.05 -19.01 -18.34
C LEU A 350 33.88 -17.77 -19.23
N ASN A 351 34.91 -16.93 -19.26
CA ASN A 351 34.93 -15.64 -19.96
C ASN A 351 34.30 -15.75 -21.36
N LYS A 352 33.16 -15.10 -21.59
CA LYS A 352 32.84 -14.52 -22.90
C LYS A 352 32.76 -13.02 -22.70
N ALA A 353 33.84 -12.34 -23.08
CA ALA A 353 33.85 -10.92 -23.32
C ALA A 353 32.94 -10.64 -24.52
N VAL A 354 31.71 -10.17 -24.27
CA VAL A 354 30.92 -9.40 -25.23
C VAL A 354 30.14 -8.35 -24.43
N SER A 355 30.61 -7.12 -24.60
CA SER A 355 29.93 -5.82 -24.48
C SER A 355 28.63 -5.70 -23.67
N ASN A 356 28.65 -4.69 -22.79
CA ASN A 356 27.49 -3.95 -22.26
C ASN A 356 26.27 -4.00 -23.17
N ASP A 357 25.26 -4.76 -22.77
CA ASP A 357 23.87 -4.36 -22.91
C ASP A 357 23.10 -4.87 -21.70
N SER A 358 22.54 -3.92 -20.96
CA SER A 358 21.46 -4.15 -20.02
C SER A 358 20.33 -4.84 -20.77
N VAL A 359 20.20 -6.16 -20.64
CA VAL A 359 18.95 -6.83 -20.98
C VAL A 359 17.99 -6.50 -19.85
N ASP A 360 17.32 -5.36 -19.99
CA ASP A 360 15.98 -5.17 -19.45
C ASP A 360 15.23 -6.49 -19.63
N LYS A 361 14.70 -7.06 -18.54
CA LYS A 361 13.74 -8.14 -18.65
C LYS A 361 12.53 -7.57 -19.39
N LYS A 362 12.56 -7.59 -20.73
CA LYS A 362 11.48 -7.10 -21.58
C LYS A 362 10.20 -7.80 -21.14
N GLN A 363 9.22 -7.00 -20.75
CA GLN A 363 7.93 -7.49 -20.35
C GLN A 363 7.26 -8.10 -21.59
N ILE A 364 6.90 -9.38 -21.53
CA ILE A 364 6.22 -10.06 -22.62
C ILE A 364 4.74 -9.66 -22.58
N ASN A 365 4.34 -8.82 -23.52
CA ASN A 365 2.99 -8.24 -23.58
C ASN A 365 2.27 -8.55 -24.89
N THR A 366 2.96 -9.08 -25.90
CA THR A 366 2.38 -9.47 -27.18
C THR A 366 2.83 -10.86 -27.64
N LYS A 367 2.13 -11.44 -28.63
CA LYS A 367 2.53 -12.68 -29.31
C LYS A 367 3.94 -12.56 -29.93
N THR A 368 4.23 -11.41 -30.55
CA THR A 368 5.52 -11.13 -31.18
C THR A 368 6.65 -11.05 -30.16
N ASP A 369 6.42 -10.44 -28.99
CA ASP A 369 7.41 -10.39 -27.91
C ASP A 369 7.75 -11.79 -27.39
N LEU A 370 6.74 -12.66 -27.31
CA LEU A 370 6.92 -14.05 -26.91
C LEU A 370 7.73 -14.83 -27.96
N GLU A 371 7.42 -14.66 -29.25
CA GLU A 371 8.18 -15.25 -30.33
C GLU A 371 9.65 -14.80 -30.31
N GLN A 372 9.91 -13.49 -30.22
CA GLN A 372 11.28 -12.95 -30.15
C GLN A 372 12.04 -13.44 -28.92
N SER A 373 11.38 -13.56 -27.77
CA SER A 373 11.99 -14.08 -26.54
C SER A 373 12.40 -15.54 -26.70
N LEU A 374 11.57 -16.35 -27.37
CA LEU A 374 11.89 -17.76 -27.67
C LEU A 374 13.01 -17.88 -28.71
N VAL A 375 13.05 -17.00 -29.74
CA VAL A 375 14.17 -16.92 -30.70
C VAL A 375 15.49 -16.63 -29.99
N ALA A 376 15.50 -15.68 -29.05
CA ALA A 376 16.70 -15.36 -28.27
C ALA A 376 17.21 -16.56 -27.45
N ILE A 377 16.30 -17.33 -26.84
CA ILE A 377 16.65 -18.54 -26.09
C ILE A 377 17.18 -19.63 -27.03
N ILE A 378 16.55 -19.85 -28.19
CA ILE A 378 17.01 -20.85 -29.15
C ILE A 378 18.41 -20.50 -29.67
N ASN A 379 18.66 -19.23 -30.02
CA ASN A 379 20.00 -18.76 -30.42
C ASN A 379 21.05 -19.00 -29.33
N ALA A 380 20.71 -18.74 -28.06
CA ALA A 380 21.61 -18.99 -26.93
C ALA A 380 21.87 -20.49 -26.67
N LEU A 381 20.95 -21.36 -27.08
CA LEU A 381 21.06 -22.82 -26.94
C LEU A 381 21.68 -23.49 -28.18
N ALA A 382 21.64 -22.85 -29.36
CA ALA A 382 22.18 -23.37 -30.61
C ALA A 382 23.69 -23.68 -30.51
N ASP A 383 24.45 -22.87 -29.77
CA ASP A 383 25.88 -23.10 -29.46
C ASP A 383 26.17 -24.45 -28.77
N LYS A 384 25.16 -25.07 -28.14
CA LYS A 384 25.29 -26.27 -27.31
C LYS A 384 24.66 -27.52 -27.93
N HIS A 385 23.98 -27.39 -29.06
CA HIS A 385 23.26 -28.48 -29.71
C HIS A 385 23.74 -28.63 -31.18
N PRO A 386 24.64 -29.59 -31.46
CA PRO A 386 25.23 -29.78 -32.80
C PRO A 386 24.20 -30.04 -33.92
N THR A 387 23.00 -30.48 -33.54
CA THR A 387 21.91 -30.84 -34.45
C THR A 387 20.96 -29.69 -34.78
N GLY A 388 21.13 -28.49 -34.20
CA GLY A 388 20.27 -27.31 -34.44
C GLY A 388 18.86 -27.37 -33.84
N TYR A 389 18.29 -28.57 -33.66
CA TYR A 389 16.98 -28.79 -33.04
C TYR A 389 17.07 -28.99 -31.52
N ILE A 390 16.24 -28.26 -30.78
CA ILE A 390 16.19 -28.24 -29.31
C ILE A 390 14.86 -28.84 -28.84
N PRO A 391 14.84 -29.73 -27.82
CA PRO A 391 13.60 -30.21 -27.23
C PRO A 391 12.75 -29.07 -26.65
N ILE A 392 11.44 -29.09 -26.91
CA ILE A 392 10.52 -28.03 -26.46
C ILE A 392 10.51 -27.89 -24.92
N GLU A 393 10.74 -28.98 -24.19
CA GLU A 393 10.85 -28.98 -22.74
C GLU A 393 12.08 -28.20 -22.27
N THR A 394 13.20 -28.33 -22.98
CA THR A 394 14.43 -27.56 -22.72
C THR A 394 14.21 -26.07 -22.98
N LEU A 395 13.51 -25.74 -24.05
CA LEU A 395 13.13 -24.36 -24.36
C LEU A 395 12.24 -23.77 -23.26
N SER A 396 11.24 -24.53 -22.79
CA SER A 396 10.33 -24.14 -21.70
C SER A 396 11.06 -23.91 -20.38
N ALA A 397 12.00 -24.81 -20.03
CA ALA A 397 12.78 -24.70 -18.81
C ALA A 397 13.70 -23.47 -18.83
N ASN A 398 14.34 -23.18 -19.97
CA ASN A 398 15.17 -21.99 -20.12
C ASN A 398 14.35 -20.70 -20.12
N PHE A 399 13.17 -20.73 -20.74
CA PHE A 399 12.23 -19.62 -20.68
C PHE A 399 11.83 -19.31 -19.23
N ASN A 400 11.43 -20.32 -18.46
CA ASN A 400 11.08 -20.13 -17.05
C ASN A 400 12.29 -19.61 -16.24
N LYS A 401 13.50 -20.12 -16.50
CA LYS A 401 14.72 -19.65 -15.84
C LYS A 401 15.01 -18.17 -16.12
N GLN A 402 14.79 -17.72 -17.36
CA GLN A 402 15.10 -16.36 -17.78
C GLN A 402 14.04 -15.34 -17.32
N TYR A 403 12.76 -15.73 -17.38
CA TYR A 403 11.64 -14.81 -17.14
C TYR A 403 10.90 -15.04 -15.81
N GLY A 404 11.22 -16.12 -15.08
CA GLY A 404 10.61 -16.44 -13.78
C GLY A 404 9.14 -16.87 -13.84
N GLN A 405 8.63 -17.18 -15.04
CA GLN A 405 7.24 -17.55 -15.29
C GLN A 405 7.15 -18.62 -16.40
N GLY A 406 6.16 -19.51 -16.30
CA GLY A 406 5.95 -20.57 -17.28
C GLY A 406 5.33 -20.04 -18.58
N ILE A 407 5.58 -20.73 -19.70
CA ILE A 407 4.98 -20.39 -21.00
C ILE A 407 3.44 -20.45 -20.93
N THR A 408 2.89 -21.39 -20.14
CA THR A 408 1.44 -21.50 -19.92
C THR A 408 0.86 -20.28 -19.21
N ASP A 409 1.61 -19.65 -18.30
CA ASP A 409 1.15 -18.44 -17.60
C ASP A 409 1.14 -17.23 -18.54
N ILE A 410 2.13 -17.15 -19.43
CA ILE A 410 2.14 -16.16 -20.51
C ILE A 410 0.96 -16.36 -21.46
N PHE A 411 0.62 -17.61 -21.82
CA PHE A 411 -0.53 -17.87 -22.69
C PHE A 411 -1.83 -17.40 -22.07
N LYS A 412 -2.02 -17.61 -20.75
CA LYS A 412 -3.17 -17.07 -20.02
C LYS A 412 -3.18 -15.54 -20.03
N LYS A 413 -2.02 -14.90 -19.80
CA LYS A 413 -1.87 -13.44 -19.82
C LYS A 413 -2.18 -12.83 -21.20
N LEU A 414 -1.82 -13.53 -22.27
CA LEU A 414 -2.03 -13.10 -23.65
C LEU A 414 -3.36 -13.61 -24.26
N GLU A 415 -4.22 -14.23 -23.46
CA GLU A 415 -5.51 -14.82 -23.89
C GLU A 415 -5.37 -15.84 -25.06
N LEU A 416 -4.23 -16.55 -25.12
CA LEU A 416 -3.95 -17.56 -26.13
C LEU A 416 -4.51 -18.93 -25.71
N SER A 417 -5.65 -19.31 -26.30
CA SER A 417 -6.28 -20.62 -26.08
C SER A 417 -5.72 -21.73 -26.97
N VAL A 418 -4.41 -21.73 -27.23
CA VAL A 418 -3.73 -22.70 -28.10
C VAL A 418 -2.70 -23.52 -27.34
N LYS A 419 -2.44 -24.76 -27.78
CA LYS A 419 -1.36 -25.58 -27.21
C LYS A 419 0.00 -25.01 -27.62
N TYR A 420 1.01 -25.19 -26.78
CA TYR A 420 2.35 -24.63 -27.02
C TYR A 420 2.96 -25.07 -28.37
N THR A 421 2.79 -26.34 -28.75
CA THR A 421 3.24 -26.84 -30.06
C THR A 421 2.48 -26.22 -31.24
N THR A 422 1.17 -25.94 -31.07
CA THR A 422 0.36 -25.24 -32.07
C THR A 422 0.79 -23.79 -32.23
N PHE A 423 1.10 -23.13 -31.11
CA PHE A 423 1.62 -21.77 -31.11
C PHE A 423 2.95 -21.69 -31.88
N LEU A 424 3.91 -22.57 -31.57
CA LEU A 424 5.22 -22.57 -32.24
C LEU A 424 5.09 -22.83 -33.75
N LYS A 425 4.15 -23.68 -34.18
CA LYS A 425 3.86 -23.90 -35.61
C LYS A 425 3.24 -22.69 -36.31
N SER A 426 2.57 -21.81 -35.55
CA SER A 426 1.95 -20.59 -36.07
C SER A 426 2.92 -19.39 -36.15
N CYS A 427 4.15 -19.56 -35.68
CA CYS A 427 5.21 -18.57 -35.72
C CYS A 427 6.07 -18.82 -36.96
N ASP A 428 6.39 -17.75 -37.69
CA ASP A 428 7.19 -17.87 -38.92
C ASP A 428 8.66 -18.16 -38.62
N SER A 429 9.11 -17.88 -37.39
CA SER A 429 10.49 -18.06 -36.95
C SER A 429 10.89 -19.51 -36.65
N PHE A 430 9.93 -20.44 -36.53
CA PHE A 430 10.20 -21.78 -35.99
C PHE A 430 9.90 -22.91 -36.98
N GLU A 431 10.74 -23.94 -36.93
CA GLU A 431 10.51 -25.23 -37.54
C GLU A 431 10.39 -26.29 -36.45
N LEU A 432 9.35 -27.14 -36.51
CA LEU A 432 9.15 -28.23 -35.55
C LEU A 432 9.34 -29.58 -36.19
N GLN A 433 10.10 -30.45 -35.53
CA GLN A 433 10.26 -31.84 -35.88
C GLN A 433 9.85 -32.73 -34.69
N LYS A 434 9.13 -33.83 -34.96
CA LYS A 434 8.92 -34.88 -33.96
C LYS A 434 10.02 -35.93 -34.14
N LYS A 435 10.83 -36.17 -33.11
CA LYS A 435 11.79 -37.28 -33.05
C LYS A 435 11.37 -38.18 -31.88
N ASP A 436 11.25 -39.47 -32.17
CA ASP A 436 10.65 -40.46 -31.29
C ASP A 436 9.24 -40.00 -30.84
N ASP A 437 9.07 -39.69 -29.55
CA ASP A 437 7.82 -39.16 -28.99
C ASP A 437 7.91 -37.72 -28.48
N ARG A 438 8.99 -36.99 -28.83
CA ARG A 438 9.21 -35.61 -28.35
C ARG A 438 9.28 -34.60 -29.48
N TRP A 439 8.68 -33.45 -29.24
CA TRP A 439 8.73 -32.33 -30.16
C TRP A 439 10.03 -31.55 -29.94
N HIS A 440 10.70 -31.27 -31.05
CA HIS A 440 11.89 -30.45 -31.12
C HIS A 440 11.61 -29.24 -31.99
N VAL A 441 12.30 -28.14 -31.71
CA VAL A 441 12.16 -26.86 -32.41
C VAL A 441 13.53 -26.31 -32.79
N ALA A 442 13.63 -25.74 -33.98
CA ALA A 442 14.77 -24.98 -34.47
C ALA A 442 14.28 -23.65 -35.05
N LEU A 443 15.22 -22.74 -35.31
CA LEU A 443 14.96 -21.55 -36.13
C LEU A 443 14.94 -21.95 -37.60
N ARG A 444 14.06 -21.30 -38.38
CA ARG A 444 14.06 -21.43 -39.84
C ARG A 444 15.21 -20.70 -40.49
#